data_AF-A0A8S2QDN8-F1
#
_entry.id   AF-A0A8S2QDN8-F1
#
_cell.length_a   1.000
_cell.length_b   1.000
_cell.length_c   1.000
_cell.angle_alpha   90.00
_cell.angle_beta   90.00
_cell.angle_gamma   90.00
#
_symmetry.space_group_name_H-M   'P 1'
#
loop_
_entity.id
_entity.type
_entity.pdbx_description
1 polymer ?
#
loop_
_entity_poly.entity_id
_entity_poly.type
_entity_poly.pdbx_seq_one_letter_code
_entity_poly.pdbx_strand_id
1 'polypeptide(L)'
;MTGCQALERILTNFGKLIYDNVGAKSIGVDLSQQARRDKCQTCHHVLHEIRCLFEDRLKNISDLPSRQLFDDNLRLLNALERP
;
A
#
# COMPACT_ATOMS: atom_id res chain seq x y z
N MET A 1 6.25 -15.53 10.95
CA MET A 1 5.64 -14.90 9.75
C MET A 1 4.64 -13.82 10.19
N THR A 2 5.11 -12.62 10.56
CA THR A 2 4.22 -11.55 11.08
C THR A 2 4.06 -10.37 10.11
N GLY A 3 5.05 -10.12 9.24
CA GLY A 3 5.07 -8.97 8.33
C GLY A 3 4.01 -8.99 7.23
N CYS A 4 3.98 -10.04 6.39
CA CYS A 4 3.04 -10.12 5.26
C CYS A 4 1.57 -10.17 5.70
N GLN A 5 1.27 -10.85 6.81
CA GLN A 5 -0.07 -10.89 7.38
C GLN A 5 -0.53 -9.52 7.90
N ALA A 6 0.40 -8.73 8.48
CA ALA A 6 0.09 -7.37 8.88
C ALA A 6 -0.16 -6.47 7.66
N LEU A 7 0.66 -6.62 6.61
CA LEU A 7 0.47 -5.90 5.35
C LEU A 7 -0.89 -6.20 4.71
N GLU A 8 -1.27 -7.47 4.60
CA GLU A 8 -2.57 -7.87 4.05
C GLU A 8 -3.74 -7.25 4.82
N ARG A 9 -3.66 -7.22 6.16
CA ARG A 9 -4.67 -6.56 7.01
C ARG A 9 -4.70 -5.05 6.79
N ILE A 10 -3.55 -4.41 6.65
CA ILE A 10 -3.46 -2.96 6.38
C ILE A 10 -4.11 -2.65 5.02
N LEU A 11 -3.76 -3.39 3.97
CA LEU A 11 -4.30 -3.18 2.63
C LEU A 11 -5.81 -3.40 2.58
N THR A 12 -6.29 -4.48 3.20
CA THR A 12 -7.73 -4.82 3.23
C THR A 12 -8.56 -3.76 3.96
N ASN A 13 -8.08 -3.23 5.09
CA ASN A 13 -8.89 -2.31 5.92
C ASN A 13 -8.70 -0.84 5.55
N PHE A 14 -7.49 -0.44 5.13
CA PHE A 14 -7.12 0.97 4.96
C PHE A 14 -6.75 1.34 3.54
N GLY A 15 -6.57 0.38 2.62
CA GLY A 15 -6.09 0.66 1.27
C GLY A 15 -6.95 1.68 0.52
N LYS A 16 -8.28 1.50 0.52
CA LYS A 16 -9.21 2.45 -0.10
C LYS A 16 -9.16 3.83 0.56
N LEU A 17 -9.13 3.88 1.89
CA LEU A 17 -9.05 5.14 2.65
C LEU A 17 -7.78 5.91 2.30
N ILE A 18 -6.64 5.21 2.25
CA ILE A 18 -5.35 5.80 1.91
C ILE A 18 -5.43 6.39 0.50
N TYR A 19 -5.88 5.61 -0.49
CA TYR A 19 -5.97 6.05 -1.88
C TYR A 19 -6.87 7.28 -2.06
N ASP A 20 -8.09 7.23 -1.51
CA ASP A 20 -9.08 8.30 -1.62
C ASP A 20 -8.57 9.63 -1.04
N ASN A 21 -7.73 9.58 0.00
CA ASN A 21 -7.22 10.77 0.67
C ASN A 21 -5.93 11.33 0.03
N VAL A 22 -5.17 10.53 -0.73
CA VAL A 22 -3.97 11.00 -1.43
C VAL A 22 -4.34 11.83 -2.67
N GLY A 23 -5.46 11.49 -3.34
CA GLY A 23 -5.95 12.19 -4.53
C GLY A 23 -6.97 13.31 -4.25
N ALA A 24 -7.44 13.47 -3.02
CA ALA A 24 -8.49 14.43 -2.69
C ALA A 24 -7.99 15.88 -2.75
N LYS A 25 -8.59 16.68 -3.66
CA LYS A 25 -8.44 18.14 -3.65
C LYS A 25 -9.25 18.75 -2.50
N SER A 26 -8.60 19.46 -1.59
CA SER A 26 -9.32 20.17 -0.53
C SER A 26 -9.80 21.53 -1.03
N ILE A 27 -11.09 21.82 -0.84
CA ILE A 27 -11.65 23.17 -1.00
C ILE A 27 -11.79 23.73 0.42
N GLY A 28 -10.82 24.53 0.86
CA GLY A 28 -10.80 25.19 2.18
C GLY A 28 -9.75 24.65 3.16
N VAL A 29 -9.48 25.42 4.22
CA VAL A 29 -8.50 25.08 5.28
C VAL A 29 -9.20 24.26 6.38
N ASP A 30 -9.42 22.97 6.12
CA ASP A 30 -9.78 22.01 7.17
C ASP A 30 -8.51 21.30 7.65
N LEU A 31 -8.02 21.71 8.82
CA LEU A 31 -6.81 21.17 9.46
C LEU A 31 -6.94 19.67 9.77
N SER A 32 -8.15 19.17 10.03
CA SER A 32 -8.39 17.75 10.33
C SER A 32 -8.28 16.88 9.07
N GLN A 33 -8.76 17.42 7.94
CA GLN A 33 -8.57 16.81 6.64
C GLN A 33 -7.12 16.83 6.21
N GLN A 34 -6.40 17.94 6.41
CA GLN A 34 -4.99 18.03 6.05
C GLN A 34 -4.16 17.00 6.82
N ALA A 35 -4.33 16.91 8.15
CA ALA A 35 -3.63 15.92 8.96
C ALA A 35 -3.93 14.47 8.53
N ARG A 36 -5.15 14.20 8.03
CA ARG A 36 -5.50 12.88 7.47
C ARG A 36 -4.80 12.62 6.15
N ARG A 37 -4.76 13.62 5.26
CA ARG A 37 -4.04 13.54 3.98
C ARG A 37 -2.56 13.29 4.19
N ASP A 38 -1.91 14.02 5.09
CA ASP A 38 -0.48 13.87 5.36
C ASP A 38 -0.15 12.45 5.86
N LYS A 39 -1.00 11.90 6.75
CA LYS A 39 -0.87 10.50 7.20
C LYS A 39 -1.10 9.51 6.06
N CYS A 40 -2.12 9.72 5.23
CA CYS A 40 -2.39 8.84 4.08
C CYS A 40 -1.28 8.90 3.04
N GLN A 41 -0.69 10.07 2.77
CA GLN A 41 0.49 10.23 1.91
C GLN A 41 1.70 9.48 2.47
N THR A 42 1.94 9.58 3.78
CA THR A 42 3.01 8.81 4.44
C THR A 42 2.79 7.31 4.27
N CYS A 43 1.58 6.82 4.55
CA CYS A 43 1.24 5.41 4.37
C CYS A 43 1.39 4.97 2.90
N HIS A 44 0.92 5.78 1.95
CA HIS A 44 1.03 5.50 0.52
C HIS A 44 2.50 5.39 0.09
N HIS A 45 3.37 6.30 0.56
CA HIS A 45 4.79 6.25 0.28
C HIS A 45 5.45 4.95 0.81
N VAL A 46 5.16 4.59 2.07
CA VAL A 46 5.70 3.35 2.67
C VAL A 46 5.18 2.10 1.94
N LEU A 47 3.90 2.06 1.57
CA LEU A 47 3.33 0.96 0.78
C LEU A 47 3.98 0.85 -0.60
N HIS A 48 4.33 1.98 -1.22
CA HIS A 48 5.09 2.01 -2.47
C HIS A 48 6.50 1.45 -2.29
N GLU A 49 7.22 1.80 -1.23
CA GLU A 49 8.53 1.23 -0.93
C GLU A 49 8.46 -0.29 -0.72
N ILE A 50 7.45 -0.77 0.03
CA ILE A 50 7.20 -2.21 0.24
C ILE A 50 6.94 -2.90 -1.10
N ARG A 51 6.19 -2.27 -2.01
CA ARG A 51 5.99 -2.77 -3.38
C ARG A 51 7.31 -2.96 -4.11
N CYS A 52 8.16 -1.93 -4.15
CA CYS A 52 9.45 -1.98 -4.83
C CYS A 52 10.35 -3.08 -4.23
N LEU A 53 10.33 -3.26 -2.92
CA LEU A 53 11.05 -4.34 -2.25
C LEU A 53 10.55 -5.73 -2.69
N PHE A 54 9.23 -5.91 -2.84
CA PHE A 54 8.67 -7.18 -3.31
C PHE A 54 8.98 -7.44 -4.78
N GLU A 55 8.90 -6.43 -5.64
CA GLU A 55 9.28 -6.54 -7.04
C GLU A 55 10.75 -6.91 -7.22
N ASP A 56 11.65 -6.32 -6.42
CA ASP A 56 13.07 -6.65 -6.44
C ASP A 56 13.33 -8.08 -5.92
N ARG A 57 12.66 -8.48 -4.85
CA ARG A 57 12.72 -9.85 -4.33
C ARG A 57 12.21 -10.88 -5.34
N LEU A 58 11.09 -10.62 -6.02
CA LEU A 58 10.51 -11.51 -7.04
C LEU A 58 11.45 -11.77 -8.22
N LYS A 59 12.30 -10.79 -8.59
CA LYS A 59 13.34 -10.97 -9.62
C LYS A 59 14.45 -11.93 -9.18
N ASN A 60 14.71 -12.00 -7.87
CA ASN A 60 15.84 -12.71 -7.28
C ASN A 60 15.46 -14.03 -6.57
N ILE A 61 14.16 -14.35 -6.44
CA ILE A 61 13.68 -15.56 -5.77
C ILE A 61 13.33 -16.65 -6.79
N SER A 62 13.98 -17.81 -6.64
CA SER A 62 13.69 -19.07 -7.35
C SER A 62 12.72 -19.99 -6.60
N ASP A 63 12.47 -19.73 -5.31
CA ASP A 63 11.57 -20.49 -4.44
C ASP A 63 10.09 -20.15 -4.71
N LEU A 64 9.33 -21.14 -5.21
CA LEU A 64 7.93 -21.00 -5.64
C LEU A 64 6.95 -20.52 -4.54
N PRO A 65 6.97 -21.06 -3.30
CA PRO A 65 6.07 -20.63 -2.23
C PRO A 65 6.27 -19.17 -1.83
N SER A 66 7.53 -18.73 -1.72
CA SER A 66 7.87 -17.34 -1.44
C SER A 66 7.42 -16.43 -2.58
N ARG A 67 7.63 -16.86 -3.83
CA ARG A 67 7.21 -16.12 -5.03
C ARG A 67 5.70 -15.87 -5.06
N GLN A 68 4.89 -16.88 -4.71
CA GLN A 68 3.42 -16.73 -4.71
C GLN A 68 2.93 -15.74 -3.65
N LEU A 69 3.52 -15.75 -2.45
CA LEU A 69 3.18 -14.80 -1.39
C LEU A 69 3.49 -13.35 -1.80
N PHE A 70 4.62 -13.11 -2.49
CA PHE A 70 4.97 -11.78 -2.97
C PHE A 70 4.07 -11.34 -4.13
N ASP A 71 3.72 -12.24 -5.05
CA ASP A 71 2.77 -11.97 -6.13
C ASP A 71 1.38 -11.58 -5.61
N ASP A 72 0.88 -12.26 -4.57
CA ASP A 72 -0.43 -11.94 -3.99
C ASP A 72 -0.43 -10.57 -3.30
N ASN A 73 0.63 -10.22 -2.57
CA ASN A 73 0.75 -8.89 -1.98
C ASN A 73 0.91 -7.79 -3.06
N LEU A 74 1.65 -8.07 -4.14
CA LEU A 74 1.81 -7.15 -5.25
C LEU A 74 0.48 -6.92 -5.99
N ARG A 75 -0.34 -7.96 -6.14
CA ARG A 75 -1.71 -7.84 -6.66
C ARG A 75 -2.59 -6.95 -5.79
N LEU A 76 -2.54 -7.11 -4.47
CA LEU A 76 -3.30 -6.27 -3.54
C LEU A 76 -2.86 -4.81 -3.64
N LEU A 77 -1.55 -4.54 -3.72
CA LEU A 77 -1.02 -3.19 -3.89
C LEU A 77 -1.47 -2.55 -5.21
N ASN A 78 -1.41 -3.29 -6.32
CA ASN A 78 -1.83 -2.80 -7.63
C ASN A 78 -3.35 -2.62 -7.74
N ALA A 79 -4.15 -3.42 -7.02
CA ALA A 79 -5.60 -3.26 -6.96
C ALA A 79 -6.03 -1.97 -6.26
N LEU A 80 -5.19 -1.42 -5.38
CA LEU A 80 -5.45 -0.12 -4.74
C LEU A 80 -5.14 1.08 -5.64
N GLU A 81 -4.38 0.90 -6.73
CA GLU A 81 -4.02 1.97 -7.66
C GLU A 81 -4.93 2.06 -8.90
N ARG A 82 -5.91 1.16 -9.07
CA ARG A 82 -6.89 1.24 -10.18
C ARG A 82 -8.24 1.79 -9.70
N PRO A 83 -8.83 2.78 -10.40
CA PRO A 83 -10.18 3.29 -10.14
C PRO A 83 -11.27 2.26 -10.41
#